data_AF-A0A4S0Q1L3-F1
#
_entry.id   AF-A0A4S0Q1L3-F1
#
_cell.length_a   1.000
_cell.length_b   1.000
_cell.length_c   1.000
_cell.angle_alpha   90.00
_cell.angle_beta   90.00
_cell.angle_gamma   90.00
#
_symmetry.space_group_name_H-M   'P 1'
#
loop_
_entity.id
_entity.type
_entity.pdbx_description
1 polymer ?
#
loop_
_entity_poly.entity_id
_entity_poly.type
_entity_poly.pdbx_seq_one_letter_code
_entity_poly.pdbx_strand_id
1 'polypeptide(L)' 'NIALVAVEDLPAELKQQAEAVITETSADELLELQRSVDASPQALSVLQANGLNSSQVVAANIDGDGTLTLIIQTTT' A
#
# COMPACT_ATOMS: atom_id res chain seq x y z
N ASN A 1 2.35 0.58 14.30
CA ASN A 1 0.95 0.26 14.01
C ASN A 1 0.82 0.08 12.50
N ILE A 2 0.15 -0.97 12.02
CA ILE A 2 -0.02 -1.18 10.58
C ILE A 2 -1.52 -1.15 10.27
N ALA A 3 -1.93 -0.27 9.38
CA ALA A 3 -3.29 -0.17 8.87
C ALA A 3 -3.35 -0.69 7.43
N LEU A 4 -4.40 -1.44 7.11
CA LEU A 4 -4.69 -1.89 5.76
C LEU A 4 -5.91 -1.13 5.26
N VAL A 5 -5.78 -0.47 4.11
CA VAL A 5 -6.87 0.29 3.48
C VAL A 5 -7.00 -0.19 2.04
N ALA A 6 -8.19 -0.60 1.64
CA ALA A 6 -8.43 -0.98 0.27
C ALA A 6 -8.44 0.28 -0.61
N VAL A 7 -7.82 0.20 -1.79
CA VAL A 7 -7.80 1.31 -2.75
C VAL A 7 -9.22 1.70 -3.15
N GLU A 8 -10.16 0.77 -3.13
CA GLU A 8 -11.58 1.02 -3.34
C GLU A 8 -12.24 1.88 -2.24
N ASP A 9 -11.76 1.77 -1.00
CA ASP A 9 -12.24 2.50 0.18
C ASP A 9 -11.64 3.91 0.29
N LEU A 10 -10.56 4.20 -0.47
CA LEU A 10 -10.00 5.53 -0.53
C LEU A 10 -11.01 6.52 -1.17
N PRO A 11 -11.29 7.66 -0.51
CA PRO A 11 -12.15 8.69 -1.07
C PRO A 11 -11.55 9.21 -2.39
N ALA A 12 -12.42 9.58 -3.34
CA ALA A 12 -12.01 9.92 -4.70
C ALA A 12 -10.97 11.07 -4.79
N GLU A 13 -10.95 11.97 -3.79
CA GLU A 13 -9.92 13.02 -3.65
C GLU A 13 -8.53 12.47 -3.32
N LEU A 14 -8.46 11.39 -2.53
CA LEU A 14 -7.22 10.67 -2.27
C LEU A 14 -6.86 9.73 -3.41
N LYS A 15 -7.84 9.15 -4.12
CA LYS A 15 -7.57 8.39 -5.36
C LYS A 15 -6.94 9.25 -6.43
N GLN A 16 -7.43 10.47 -6.66
CA GLN A 16 -6.85 11.36 -7.67
C GLN A 16 -5.45 11.84 -7.30
N GLN A 17 -5.19 12.10 -6.02
CA GLN A 17 -3.84 12.42 -5.54
C GLN A 17 -2.93 11.19 -5.59
N ALA A 18 -3.44 10.01 -5.23
CA ALA A 18 -2.70 8.75 -5.35
C ALA A 18 -2.45 8.38 -6.81
N GLU A 19 -3.39 8.60 -7.73
CA GLU A 19 -3.20 8.41 -9.18
C GLU A 19 -2.21 9.43 -9.74
N ALA A 20 -2.25 10.69 -9.31
CA ALA A 20 -1.26 11.69 -9.70
C ALA A 20 0.14 11.30 -9.21
N VAL A 21 0.24 10.82 -7.96
CA VAL A 21 1.47 10.25 -7.41
C VAL A 21 1.87 9.00 -8.18
N ILE A 22 0.99 8.01 -8.41
CA ILE A 22 1.27 6.79 -9.20
C ILE A 22 1.66 7.10 -10.66
N THR A 23 1.18 8.21 -11.23
CA THR A 23 1.51 8.64 -12.59
C THR A 23 2.88 9.33 -12.65
N GLU A 24 3.30 10.01 -11.57
CA GLU A 24 4.66 10.57 -11.40
C GLU A 24 5.68 9.55 -10.87
N THR A 25 5.21 8.64 -10.01
CA THR A 25 5.93 7.57 -9.33
C THR A 25 6.08 6.42 -10.32
N SER A 26 7.28 6.33 -10.86
CA SER A 26 7.62 5.31 -11.86
C SER A 26 7.41 3.90 -11.30
N ALA A 27 7.08 2.94 -12.16
CA ALA A 27 6.87 1.54 -11.78
C ALA A 27 7.99 0.95 -10.91
N ASP A 28 9.22 1.47 -11.03
CA ASP A 28 10.36 1.16 -10.16
C ASP A 28 10.14 1.52 -8.69
N GLU A 29 9.54 2.67 -8.37
CA GLU A 29 9.25 3.05 -6.98
C GLU A 29 8.14 2.17 -6.37
N LEU A 30 7.14 1.80 -7.16
CA LEU A 30 6.14 0.79 -6.77
C LEU A 30 6.79 -0.57 -6.51
N LEU A 31 7.78 -0.94 -7.32
CA LEU A 31 8.53 -2.19 -7.15
C LEU A 31 9.40 -2.15 -5.89
N GLU A 32 10.03 -1.02 -5.59
CA GLU A 32 10.85 -0.80 -4.39
C GLU A 32 10.00 -0.82 -3.13
N LEU A 33 8.79 -0.28 -3.21
CA LEU A 33 7.78 -0.36 -2.17
C LEU A 33 7.34 -1.81 -1.92
N GLN A 34 6.98 -2.56 -2.97
CA GLN A 34 6.66 -3.99 -2.86
C GLN A 34 7.81 -4.78 -2.25
N ARG A 35 9.05 -4.49 -2.67
CA ARG A 35 10.27 -5.10 -2.10
C ARG A 35 10.44 -4.77 -0.62
N SER A 36 10.16 -3.54 -0.20
CA SER A 36 10.25 -3.13 1.21
C SER A 36 9.18 -3.78 2.09
N VAL A 37 7.99 -3.98 1.53
CA VAL A 37 6.89 -4.70 2.19
C VAL A 37 7.21 -6.20 2.28
N ASP A 38 7.73 -6.79 1.22
CA ASP A 38 8.17 -8.20 1.19
C ASP A 38 9.36 -8.45 2.14
N ALA A 39 10.29 -7.50 2.22
CA ALA A 39 11.39 -7.51 3.18
C ALA A 39 10.94 -7.23 4.63
N SER A 40 9.71 -6.73 4.83
CA SER A 40 9.14 -6.43 6.14
C SER A 40 8.27 -7.57 6.65
N PRO A 41 8.77 -8.45 7.55
CA PRO A 41 7.98 -9.55 8.10
C PRO A 41 6.74 -9.06 8.87
N GLN A 42 6.75 -7.84 9.40
CA GLN A 42 5.59 -7.24 10.08
C GLN A 42 4.47 -6.91 9.11
N ALA A 43 4.80 -6.32 7.95
CA ALA A 43 3.83 -6.00 6.91
C ALA A 43 3.26 -7.28 6.28
N LEU A 44 4.13 -8.25 5.96
CA LEU A 44 3.71 -9.58 5.51
C LEU A 44 2.79 -10.28 6.50
N SER A 45 3.09 -10.24 7.80
CA SER A 45 2.25 -10.87 8.82
C SER A 45 0.85 -10.24 8.86
N VAL A 46 0.76 -8.91 8.73
CA VAL A 46 -0.53 -8.21 8.74
C VAL A 46 -1.34 -8.48 7.46
N LEU A 47 -0.67 -8.50 6.31
CA LEU A 47 -1.29 -8.87 5.03
C LEU A 47 -1.80 -10.31 5.08
N GLN A 48 -0.95 -11.27 5.46
CA GLN A 48 -1.32 -12.68 5.56
C GLN A 48 -2.42 -12.93 6.61
N ALA A 49 -2.41 -12.19 7.72
CA ALA A 49 -3.49 -12.25 8.72
C ALA A 49 -4.85 -11.83 8.16
N ASN A 50 -4.87 -11.02 7.10
CA ASN A 50 -6.07 -10.60 6.37
C ASN A 50 -6.28 -11.40 5.07
N GLY A 51 -5.46 -12.43 4.80
CA GLY A 51 -5.54 -13.24 3.57
C GLY A 51 -4.99 -12.53 2.33
N LEU A 52 -4.19 -11.49 2.52
CA LEU A 52 -3.62 -10.65 1.46
C LEU A 52 -2.14 -10.93 1.26
N ASN A 53 -1.61 -10.50 0.11
CA ASN A 53 -0.20 -10.62 -0.24
C ASN A 53 0.42 -9.27 -0.60
N SER A 54 1.76 -9.19 -0.53
CA SER A 54 2.55 -8.02 -0.94
C SER A 54 2.28 -7.60 -2.39
N SER A 55 1.94 -8.55 -3.27
CA SER A 55 1.56 -8.30 -4.67
C SER A 55 0.27 -7.50 -4.83
N GLN A 56 -0.59 -7.47 -3.80
CA GLN A 56 -1.81 -6.66 -3.79
C GLN A 56 -1.54 -5.25 -3.23
N VAL A 57 -0.37 -5.00 -2.64
CA VAL A 57 -0.02 -3.68 -2.13
C VAL A 57 0.42 -2.80 -3.30
N VAL A 58 -0.33 -1.73 -3.50
CA VAL A 58 -0.10 -0.75 -4.57
C VAL A 58 0.44 0.57 -4.04
N ALA A 59 0.32 0.84 -2.75
CA ALA A 59 0.98 1.97 -2.11
C ALA A 59 1.18 1.71 -0.61
N ALA A 60 2.14 2.41 -0.01
CA ALA A 60 2.34 2.40 1.42
C ALA A 60 2.77 3.80 1.83
N ASN A 61 2.12 4.32 2.87
CA ASN A 61 2.41 5.62 3.41
C ASN A 61 2.71 5.46 4.90
N ILE A 62 3.65 6.23 5.42
CA ILE A 62 3.89 6.33 6.85
C ILE A 62 3.34 7.68 7.27
N ASP A 63 2.24 7.66 7.99
CA ASP A 63 1.65 8.85 8.59
C ASP A 63 2.66 9.50 9.56
N GLY A 64 2.56 10.82 9.78
CA GLY A 64 3.46 11.56 10.67
C GLY A 64 3.48 11.06 12.12
N ASP A 65 2.51 10.24 12.50
CA ASP A 65 2.40 9.56 13.80
C ASP A 65 3.22 8.25 13.85
N GLY A 66 3.88 7.85 12.76
CA GLY A 66 4.62 6.58 12.64
C GLY A 66 3.73 5.36 12.38
N THR A 67 2.50 5.58 11.92
CA THR A 67 1.61 4.49 11.47
C THR A 67 1.85 4.21 10.00
N LEU A 68 2.15 2.95 9.68
CA LEU A 68 2.29 2.49 8.31
C LEU A 68 0.91 2.12 7.78
N THR A 69 0.42 2.87 6.82
CA THR A 69 -0.83 2.59 6.10
C THR A 69 -0.48 1.96 4.75
N LEU A 70 -0.87 0.71 4.56
CA LEU A 70 -0.70 -0.03 3.31
C LEU A 70 -2.01 0.05 2.52
N ILE A 71 -1.89 0.45 1.26
CA ILE A 71 -2.99 0.52 0.32
C ILE A 71 -2.96 -0.73 -0.54
N ILE A 72 -4.05 -1.49 -0.51
CA ILE A 72 -4.19 -2.76 -1.21
C ILE A 72 -5.21 -2.67 -2.34
N GLN A 73 -4.95 -3.31 -3.47
CA GLN A 73 -5.89 -3.46 -4.57
C GLN A 73 -6.36 -4.91 -4.66
N THR A 74 -7.63 -5.11 -4.36
CA THR A 74 -8.38 -6.35 -4.59
C THR A 74 -8.85 -6.36 -6.04
N THR A 75 -8.03 -6.90 -6.94
CA THR A 75 -8.48 -7.20 -8.31
C THR A 75 -9.57 -8.26 -8.21
N THR A 76 -10.83 -7.85 -8.36
CA THR A 76 -12.00 -8.74 -8.45
C THR A 76 -12.26 -9.09 -9.91
#